data_AF-A0A2V6WKL3-F1
#
_entry.id   AF-A0A2V6WKL3-F1
#
_cell.length_a   1.000
_cell.length_b   1.000
_cell.length_c   1.000
_cell.angle_alpha   90.00
_cell.angle_beta   90.00
_cell.angle_gamma   90.00
#
_symmetry.space_group_name_H-M   'P 1'
#
loop_
_entity.id
_entity.type
_entity.pdbx_description
1 polymer ?
#
loop_
_entity_poly.entity_id
_entity_poly.type
_entity_poly.pdbx_seq_one_letter_code
_entity_poly.pdbx_strand_id
1 'polypeptide(L)'
;MPRIALEPRFQVEYLSVLDSDGNLDTALEPKLADTDLRSLYRAMLLGRRLDERMVRLQRQGRIGTFAPTKGQEAAQMGSVFSLRPTDWMVPSFRETAAMIWRGWPIEKLLLFFAGHLEGGQPAPEQRDLPITIPVATQL
;
A
#
# COMPACT_ATOMS: atom_id res chain seq x y z
N MET A 1 -36.53 5.14 21.73
CA MET A 1 -36.62 4.69 20.33
C MET A 1 -36.40 3.18 20.31
N PRO A 2 -37.38 2.36 19.91
CA PRO A 2 -37.16 0.92 19.79
C PRO A 2 -36.16 0.67 18.66
N ARG A 3 -35.14 -0.15 18.91
CA ARG A 3 -34.18 -0.59 17.89
C ARG A 3 -34.65 -1.96 17.38
N ILE A 4 -35.06 -2.02 16.12
CA ILE A 4 -35.32 -3.29 15.44
C ILE A 4 -33.96 -3.84 14.99
N ALA A 5 -33.61 -5.05 15.43
CA ALA A 5 -32.43 -5.73 14.95
C ALA A 5 -32.68 -6.18 13.50
N LEU A 6 -31.86 -5.70 12.57
CA LEU A 6 -31.82 -6.19 11.20
C LEU A 6 -30.70 -7.22 11.12
N GLU A 7 -31.03 -8.46 10.79
CA GLU A 7 -30.04 -9.48 10.46
C GLU A 7 -29.58 -9.26 9.01
N PRO A 8 -28.34 -8.79 8.77
CA PRO A 8 -27.87 -8.56 7.42
C PRO A 8 -27.71 -9.90 6.69
N ARG A 9 -28.54 -10.11 5.66
CA ARG A 9 -28.40 -11.24 4.74
C ARG A 9 -27.67 -10.78 3.49
N PHE A 10 -26.35 -10.86 3.48
CA PHE A 10 -25.56 -10.71 2.26
C PHE A 10 -24.56 -11.85 2.12
N GLN A 11 -24.30 -12.25 0.88
CA GLN A 11 -23.23 -13.19 0.53
C GLN A 11 -22.04 -12.37 0.03
N VAL A 12 -20.83 -12.74 0.46
CA VAL A 12 -19.59 -12.16 -0.06
C VAL A 12 -18.84 -13.27 -0.76
N GLU A 13 -18.73 -13.16 -2.08
CA GLU A 13 -17.85 -14.01 -2.88
C GLU A 13 -16.43 -13.43 -2.84
N TYR A 14 -15.42 -14.30 -2.88
CA TYR A 14 -14.02 -13.89 -2.99
C TYR A 14 -13.40 -14.50 -4.23
N LEU A 15 -12.48 -13.75 -4.85
CA LEU A 15 -11.70 -14.19 -6.00
C LEU A 15 -10.27 -14.50 -5.55
N SER A 16 -9.75 -15.66 -5.92
CA SER A 16 -8.36 -16.04 -5.66
C SER A 16 -7.74 -16.65 -6.92
N VAL A 17 -6.63 -16.07 -7.38
CA VAL A 17 -5.86 -16.59 -8.53
C VAL A 17 -4.77 -17.56 -8.07
N LEU A 18 -4.24 -17.34 -6.87
CA LEU A 18 -3.22 -18.16 -6.23
C LEU A 18 -3.75 -18.58 -4.85
N ASP A 19 -3.61 -19.87 -4.51
CA ASP A 19 -3.93 -20.35 -3.17
C ASP A 19 -2.77 -20.13 -2.18
N SER A 20 -2.96 -20.54 -0.91
CA SER A 20 -1.96 -20.37 0.15
C SER A 20 -0.69 -21.20 -0.04
N ASP A 21 -0.76 -22.28 -0.83
CA ASP A 21 0.37 -23.15 -1.14
C ASP A 21 1.10 -22.71 -2.41
N GLY A 22 0.57 -21.68 -3.10
CA GLY A 22 1.14 -21.14 -4.33
C GLY A 22 0.68 -21.87 -5.58
N ASN A 23 -0.41 -22.65 -5.54
CA ASN A 23 -0.99 -23.23 -6.73
C ASN A 23 -1.80 -22.16 -7.48
N LEU A 24 -1.57 -22.09 -8.79
CA LEU A 24 -2.20 -21.12 -9.69
C LEU A 24 -3.47 -21.69 -10.31
N ASP A 25 -4.56 -20.93 -10.26
CA ASP A 25 -5.72 -21.16 -11.12
C ASP A 25 -5.41 -20.64 -12.54
N THR A 26 -5.07 -21.57 -13.42
CA THR A 26 -4.73 -21.29 -14.82
C THR A 26 -5.87 -20.65 -15.62
N ALA A 27 -7.13 -20.79 -15.18
CA ALA A 27 -8.27 -20.15 -15.84
C ALA A 27 -8.34 -18.64 -15.57
N LEU A 28 -7.73 -18.19 -14.45
CA LEU A 28 -7.75 -16.80 -13.99
C LEU A 28 -6.39 -16.10 -14.12
N GLU A 29 -5.39 -16.74 -14.75
CA GLU A 29 -4.03 -16.21 -14.83
C GLU A 29 -3.96 -14.90 -15.65
N PRO A 30 -3.42 -13.80 -15.08
CA PRO A 30 -3.35 -12.49 -15.75
C PRO A 30 -2.27 -12.38 -16.84
N LYS A 31 -1.56 -13.47 -17.16
CA LYS A 31 -0.50 -13.55 -18.20
C LYS A 31 0.55 -12.43 -18.12
N LEU A 32 1.02 -12.14 -16.91
CA LEU A 32 2.07 -11.15 -16.67
C LEU A 32 3.42 -11.67 -17.15
N ALA A 33 4.31 -10.77 -17.59
CA ALA A 33 5.67 -11.15 -17.92
C ALA A 33 6.45 -11.55 -16.66
N ASP A 34 7.37 -12.51 -16.78
CA ASP A 34 8.26 -12.93 -15.68
C ASP A 34 9.02 -11.76 -15.03
N THR A 35 9.37 -10.75 -15.83
CA THR A 35 10.03 -9.53 -15.36
C THR A 35 9.15 -8.72 -14.43
N ASP A 36 7.84 -8.67 -14.70
CA ASP A 36 6.87 -7.94 -13.89
C ASP A 36 6.62 -8.69 -12.58
N LEU A 37 6.44 -10.02 -12.64
CA LEU A 37 6.31 -10.86 -11.46
C LEU A 37 7.49 -10.70 -10.51
N ARG A 38 8.73 -10.71 -11.04
CA ARG A 38 9.94 -10.47 -10.24
C ARG A 38 10.00 -9.07 -9.67
N SER A 39 9.55 -8.06 -10.41
CA SER A 39 9.53 -6.66 -9.97
C SER A 39 8.53 -6.46 -8.84
N LEU A 40 7.32 -7.05 -8.96
CA LEU A 40 6.30 -7.05 -7.92
C LEU A 40 6.80 -7.73 -6.65
N TYR A 41 7.43 -8.90 -6.77
CA TYR A 41 8.01 -9.59 -5.62
C TYR A 41 9.07 -8.74 -4.91
N ARG A 42 9.98 -8.11 -5.66
CA ARG A 42 11.00 -7.20 -5.09
C ARG A 42 10.37 -6.00 -4.40
N ALA A 43 9.33 -5.42 -4.98
CA ALA A 43 8.63 -4.29 -4.39
C ALA A 43 7.91 -4.66 -3.08
N MET A 44 7.24 -5.82 -3.03
CA MET A 44 6.66 -6.35 -1.79
C MET A 44 7.73 -6.60 -0.72
N LEU A 45 8.86 -7.19 -1.10
CA LEU A 45 9.97 -7.42 -0.18
C LEU A 45 10.55 -6.10 0.34
N LEU A 46 10.76 -5.11 -0.52
CA LEU A 46 11.25 -3.79 -0.14
C LEU A 46 10.29 -3.11 0.84
N GLY A 47 8.99 -3.13 0.55
CA GLY A 47 7.94 -2.63 1.44
C GLY A 47 8.00 -3.28 2.82
N ARG A 48 8.07 -4.62 2.88
CA ARG A 48 8.23 -5.38 4.13
C ARG A 48 9.47 -4.97 4.92
N ARG A 49 10.61 -4.80 4.25
CA ARG A 49 11.87 -4.42 4.90
C ARG A 49 11.85 -2.99 5.42
N LEU A 50 11.24 -2.06 4.66
CA LEU A 50 11.04 -0.69 5.13
C LEU A 50 10.14 -0.69 6.36
N ASP A 51 9.00 -1.39 6.31
CA ASP A 51 8.06 -1.50 7.44
C ASP A 51 8.76 -1.96 8.73
N GLU A 52 9.52 -3.06 8.66
CA GLU A 52 10.32 -3.58 9.78
C GLU A 52 11.35 -2.56 10.29
N ARG A 53 11.91 -1.74 9.40
CA ARG A 53 12.86 -0.69 9.77
C ARG A 53 12.15 0.49 10.45
N MET A 54 11.02 0.94 9.91
CA MET A 54 10.23 2.05 10.43
C MET A 54 9.73 1.75 11.84
N VAL A 55 9.20 0.54 12.08
CA VAL A 55 8.79 0.09 13.42
C VAL A 55 9.96 0.13 14.41
N ARG A 56 11.16 -0.29 14.00
CA ARG A 56 12.36 -0.21 14.87
C ARG A 56 12.76 1.23 15.16
N LEU A 57 12.70 2.13 14.16
CA LEU A 57 13.00 3.55 14.33
C LEU A 57 11.99 4.23 15.27
N GLN A 58 10.70 3.92 15.13
CA GLN A 58 9.64 4.41 16.01
C GLN A 58 9.89 3.99 17.46
N ARG A 59 10.21 2.71 17.69
CA ARG A 59 10.54 2.19 19.04
C ARG A 59 11.79 2.82 19.65
N GLN A 60 12.69 3.34 18.83
CA GLN A 60 13.88 4.07 19.27
C GLN A 60 13.62 5.57 19.45
N GLY A 61 12.39 6.06 19.21
CA GLY A 61 12.05 7.48 19.26
C GLY A 61 12.69 8.32 18.14
N ARG A 62 13.16 7.68 17.05
CA ARG A 62 13.85 8.35 15.94
C ARG A 62 12.91 8.89 14.86
N ILE A 63 11.68 8.42 14.86
CA ILE A 63 10.56 8.92 14.06
C ILE A 63 9.32 8.97 14.96
N GLY A 64 8.28 9.67 14.52
CA GLY A 64 6.99 9.73 15.18
C GLY A 64 6.14 8.47 14.99
N THR A 65 4.83 8.62 15.01
CA THR A 65 3.89 7.51 14.88
C THR A 65 3.94 6.91 13.47
N PHE A 66 4.26 5.62 13.40
CA PHE A 66 4.24 4.83 12.16
C PHE A 66 3.17 3.74 12.24
N ALA A 67 2.42 3.55 11.14
CA ALA A 67 1.38 2.55 11.03
C ALA A 67 1.89 1.35 10.20
N PRO A 68 2.11 0.17 10.81
CA PRO A 68 2.69 -0.97 10.10
C PRO A 68 1.79 -1.52 9.00
N THR A 69 2.37 -1.97 7.90
CA THR A 69 1.67 -2.43 6.68
C THR A 69 1.95 -3.91 6.38
N LYS A 70 2.67 -4.59 7.28
CA LYS A 70 3.00 -6.01 7.18
C LYS A 70 1.75 -6.86 6.90
N GLY A 71 1.79 -7.60 5.78
CA GLY A 71 0.71 -8.46 5.32
C GLY A 71 -0.22 -7.81 4.30
N GLN A 72 -0.04 -6.54 3.98
CA GLN A 72 -0.83 -5.79 3.00
C GLN A 72 -0.03 -5.46 1.73
N GLU A 73 1.16 -6.01 1.56
CA GLU A 73 2.06 -5.66 0.45
C GLU A 73 1.46 -6.05 -0.91
N ALA A 74 0.84 -7.23 -1.00
CA ALA A 74 0.20 -7.69 -2.22
C ALA A 74 -1.03 -6.82 -2.59
N ALA A 75 -1.80 -6.39 -1.60
CA ALA A 75 -2.95 -5.49 -1.81
C ALA A 75 -2.51 -4.12 -2.35
N GLN A 76 -1.39 -3.59 -1.83
CA GLN A 76 -0.78 -2.37 -2.36
C GLN A 76 -0.25 -2.59 -3.78
N MET A 77 0.57 -3.62 -4.00
CA MET A 77 1.20 -3.85 -5.30
C MET A 77 0.19 -4.19 -6.40
N GLY A 78 -0.80 -5.03 -6.13
CA GLY A 78 -1.82 -5.37 -7.11
C GLY A 78 -2.60 -4.16 -7.61
N SER A 79 -2.90 -3.21 -6.72
CA SER A 79 -3.59 -1.98 -7.09
C SER A 79 -2.69 -1.02 -7.86
N VAL A 80 -1.49 -0.71 -7.37
CA VAL A 80 -0.63 0.30 -8.03
C VAL A 80 0.09 -0.19 -9.28
N PHE A 81 0.31 -1.50 -9.43
CA PHE A 81 0.91 -2.06 -10.64
C PHE A 81 0.04 -1.85 -11.87
N SER A 82 -1.28 -1.86 -11.67
CA SER A 82 -2.27 -1.68 -12.73
C SER A 82 -2.45 -0.21 -13.16
N LEU A 83 -1.87 0.74 -12.41
CA LEU A 83 -1.98 2.16 -12.70
C LEU A 83 -1.02 2.57 -13.81
N ARG A 84 -1.51 3.39 -14.75
CA ARG A 84 -0.65 4.07 -15.72
C ARG A 84 0.06 5.24 -15.04
N PRO A 85 1.21 5.70 -15.57
CA PRO A 85 1.89 6.90 -15.05
C PRO A 85 1.00 8.15 -15.02
N THR A 86 -0.05 8.18 -15.84
CA THR A 86 -1.03 9.25 -15.93
C THR A 86 -2.16 9.18 -14.90
N ASP A 87 -2.34 8.04 -14.23
CA ASP A 87 -3.42 7.87 -13.27
C ASP A 87 -3.02 8.49 -11.93
N TRP A 88 -4.00 9.09 -11.25
CA TRP A 88 -3.78 9.70 -9.94
C TRP A 88 -3.86 8.65 -8.83
N MET A 89 -2.92 8.70 -7.87
CA MET A 89 -2.99 7.92 -6.65
C MET A 89 -3.29 8.85 -5.45
N VAL A 90 -4.31 8.50 -4.67
CA VAL A 90 -4.62 9.17 -3.40
C VAL A 90 -4.38 8.21 -2.24
N PRO A 91 -3.19 8.24 -1.60
CA PRO A 91 -2.83 7.26 -0.58
C PRO A 91 -3.46 7.58 0.79
N SER A 92 -3.64 6.55 1.61
CA SER A 92 -3.78 6.70 3.05
C SER A 92 -2.39 6.68 3.72
N PHE A 93 -2.34 6.55 5.05
CA PHE A 93 -1.10 6.44 5.81
C PHE A 93 -0.48 5.03 5.83
N ARG A 94 -1.03 4.07 5.06
CA ARG A 94 -0.57 2.67 5.00
C ARG A 94 -0.07 2.23 3.62
N GLU A 95 0.09 3.13 2.67
CA GLU A 95 0.44 2.82 1.28
C GLU A 95 1.94 3.04 1.00
N THR A 96 2.82 2.81 1.99
CA THR A 96 4.25 3.11 1.83
C THR A 96 4.93 2.31 0.72
N ALA A 97 4.59 1.03 0.53
CA ALA A 97 5.16 0.23 -0.55
C ALA A 97 4.64 0.72 -1.91
N ALA A 98 3.36 1.08 -1.99
CA ALA A 98 2.74 1.71 -3.14
C ALA A 98 3.43 3.04 -3.52
N MET A 99 3.71 3.90 -2.55
CA MET A 99 4.44 5.15 -2.79
C MET A 99 5.85 4.91 -3.34
N ILE A 100 6.60 3.94 -2.81
CA ILE A 100 7.92 3.60 -3.36
C ILE A 100 7.80 3.12 -4.81
N TRP A 101 6.81 2.27 -5.11
CA TRP A 101 6.54 1.82 -6.48
C TRP A 101 6.25 2.99 -7.44
N ARG A 102 5.53 4.00 -6.94
CA ARG A 102 5.22 5.25 -7.66
C ARG A 102 6.40 6.20 -7.81
N GLY A 103 7.58 5.86 -7.28
CA GLY A 103 8.81 6.65 -7.41
C GLY A 103 9.10 7.57 -6.23
N TRP A 104 8.36 7.49 -5.12
CA TRP A 104 8.70 8.25 -3.92
C TRP A 104 10.06 7.80 -3.36
N PRO A 105 10.98 8.74 -3.10
CA PRO A 105 12.21 8.42 -2.38
C PRO A 105 11.92 7.95 -0.95
N ILE A 106 12.61 6.91 -0.50
CA ILE A 106 12.47 6.37 0.87
C ILE A 106 12.80 7.46 1.92
N GLU A 107 13.76 8.34 1.63
CA GLU A 107 14.11 9.48 2.47
C GLU A 107 12.91 10.40 2.73
N LYS A 108 12.03 10.63 1.74
CA LYS A 108 10.84 11.45 1.91
C LYS A 108 9.84 10.81 2.86
N LEU A 109 9.66 9.49 2.76
CA LEU A 109 8.84 8.73 3.71
C LEU A 109 9.43 8.83 5.13
N LEU A 110 10.75 8.66 5.28
CA LEU A 110 11.42 8.79 6.58
C LEU A 110 11.23 10.20 7.17
N LEU A 111 11.41 11.24 6.36
CA LEU A 111 11.20 12.63 6.75
C LEU A 111 9.75 12.87 7.19
N PHE A 112 8.77 12.43 6.40
CA PHE A 112 7.36 12.58 6.73
C PHE A 112 7.03 11.98 8.10
N PHE A 113 7.42 10.73 8.34
CA PHE A 113 7.19 10.07 9.62
C PHE A 113 8.06 10.63 10.76
N ALA A 114 9.15 11.32 10.46
CA ALA A 114 9.94 12.09 11.43
C ALA A 114 9.34 13.48 11.75
N GLY A 115 8.24 13.88 11.10
CA GLY A 115 7.56 15.16 11.33
C GLY A 115 8.03 16.30 10.43
N HIS A 116 8.74 15.98 9.34
CA HIS A 116 9.20 16.95 8.35
C HIS A 116 8.22 17.06 7.19
N LEU A 117 7.64 18.25 6.98
CA LEU A 117 6.58 18.50 6.00
C LEU A 117 7.04 18.24 4.56
N GLU A 118 8.30 18.54 4.26
CA GLU A 118 8.94 18.32 2.96
C GLU A 118 8.91 16.85 2.53
N GLY A 119 8.87 15.92 3.50
CA GLY A 119 8.74 14.49 3.26
C GLY A 119 7.39 14.09 2.65
N GLY A 120 6.34 14.88 2.87
CA GLY A 120 4.99 14.63 2.34
C GLY A 120 4.71 15.27 0.98
N GLN A 121 5.66 16.04 0.41
CA GLN A 121 5.42 16.79 -0.83
C GLN A 121 5.71 15.92 -2.07
N PRO A 122 4.77 15.73 -3.01
CA PRO A 122 5.04 15.03 -4.26
C PRO A 122 6.01 15.85 -5.14
N ALA A 123 6.72 15.19 -6.06
CA ALA A 123 7.44 15.90 -7.11
C ALA A 123 6.46 16.63 -8.06
N PRO A 124 6.83 17.75 -8.70
CA PRO A 124 5.91 18.54 -9.53
C PRO A 124 5.18 17.75 -10.63
N GLU A 125 5.86 16.77 -11.22
CA GLU A 125 5.35 15.90 -12.29
C GLU A 125 4.58 14.67 -11.78
N GLN A 126 4.62 14.41 -10.48
CA GLN A 126 4.10 13.20 -9.87
C GLN A 126 2.60 13.32 -9.60
N ARG A 127 1.82 12.36 -10.11
CA ARG A 127 0.35 12.32 -9.96
C ARG A 127 -0.07 11.58 -8.70
N ASP A 128 0.54 11.93 -7.58
CA ASP A 128 0.19 11.35 -6.29
C ASP A 128 -0.15 12.49 -5.32
N LEU A 129 -1.19 12.31 -4.50
CA LEU A 129 -1.45 13.22 -3.39
C LEU A 129 -0.59 12.87 -2.16
N PRO A 130 -0.31 13.84 -1.26
CA PRO A 130 0.35 13.58 0.01
C PRO A 130 -0.36 12.53 0.87
N ILE A 131 0.39 11.88 1.76
CA ILE A 131 -0.18 11.05 2.82
C ILE A 131 -1.13 11.90 3.66
N THR A 132 -2.35 11.39 3.85
CA THR A 132 -3.38 12.03 4.67
C THR A 132 -3.75 11.13 5.85
N ILE A 133 -3.75 11.70 7.07
CA ILE A 133 -4.06 10.97 8.32
C ILE A 133 -5.57 10.84 8.59
N PRO A 134 -6.40 11.90 8.39
CA PRO A 134 -7.84 11.77 8.48
C PRO A 134 -8.39 10.67 7.57
N VAL A 135 -9.16 9.75 8.15
CA VAL A 135 -9.72 8.62 7.41
C VAL A 135 -10.87 9.10 6.52
N ALA A 136 -10.89 8.59 5.29
CA ALA A 136 -11.93 8.79 4.27
C ALA A 136 -11.99 10.17 3.61
N THR A 137 -11.13 11.13 3.97
CA THR A 137 -11.03 12.40 3.22
C THR A 137 -10.47 12.24 1.81
N GLN A 138 -9.90 11.06 1.51
CA GLN A 138 -9.39 10.67 0.20
C GLN A 138 -10.42 10.03 -0.74
N LEU A 139 -11.64 9.76 -0.27
CA LEU A 139 -12.73 9.15 -1.05
C LEU A 139 -13.66 10.23 -1.59
#